data_AF-A0A0K6HNU4-F1
#
_entry.id   AF-A0A0K6HNU4-F1
#
_cell.length_a   1.000
_cell.length_b   1.000
_cell.length_c   1.000
_cell.angle_alpha   90.00
_cell.angle_beta   90.00
_cell.angle_gamma   90.00
#
_symmetry.space_group_name_H-M   'P 1'
#
loop_
_entity.id
_entity.type
_entity.pdbx_description
1 polymer ?
#
loop_
_entity_poly.entity_id
_entity_poly.type
_entity_poly.pdbx_seq_one_letter_code
_entity_poly.pdbx_strand_id
1 'polypeptide(L)'
;MERQGLIWVYFAANGESPAEGRQPQPPMLPDFAVEQGPALHIMQHFVCSVDHAALGLMDPTHAAFVHTSWWFKKNAAKLRPKRQLFEPSELGWAMVRHKLPPQNIAYKLLGDDVTTEIRYMLPGLRIEHIKGSKHSVVGLTSITPVSEDETEVRQMFWASMGWTGPFKPLIRHLMNVFLGQDRRVVILQREGLEYNPKLMLINDADTQGRWWMQLKREWSASQAEGRAFVNPVRGRELRWMS
;
A
#
# COMPACT_ATOMS: atom_id res chain seq x y z
N MET A 1 -12.35 -17.62 -1.71
CA MET A 1 -11.34 -18.25 -2.59
C MET A 1 -9.99 -18.22 -1.88
N GLU A 2 -9.21 -19.30 -1.95
CA GLU A 2 -7.80 -19.30 -1.50
C GLU A 2 -6.87 -19.01 -2.68
N ARG A 3 -5.88 -18.14 -2.48
CA ARG A 3 -4.84 -17.83 -3.49
C ARG A 3 -3.59 -17.28 -2.81
N GLN A 4 -2.42 -17.81 -3.15
CA GLN A 4 -1.10 -17.40 -2.64
C GLN A 4 -1.05 -17.36 -1.10
N GLY A 5 -1.66 -18.35 -0.45
CA GLY A 5 -1.73 -18.46 1.01
C GLY A 5 -2.63 -17.41 1.68
N LEU A 6 -3.49 -16.73 0.91
CA LEU A 6 -4.49 -15.77 1.40
C LEU A 6 -5.90 -16.29 1.17
N ILE A 7 -6.78 -16.00 2.13
CA ILE A 7 -8.23 -16.21 1.99
C ILE A 7 -8.87 -14.89 1.54
N TRP A 8 -9.44 -14.91 0.36
CA TRP A 8 -10.20 -13.80 -0.22
C TRP A 8 -11.69 -14.05 -0.02
N VAL A 9 -12.34 -13.08 0.61
CA VAL A 9 -13.78 -13.09 0.89
C VAL A 9 -14.45 -12.08 -0.03
N TYR A 10 -15.55 -12.52 -0.64
CA TYR A 10 -16.40 -11.70 -1.49
C TYR A 10 -17.71 -11.44 -0.75
N PHE A 11 -18.11 -10.17 -0.66
CA PHE A 11 -19.40 -9.77 -0.12
C PHE A 11 -20.30 -9.33 -1.28
N ALA A 12 -21.31 -10.13 -1.57
CA ALA A 12 -22.31 -9.82 -2.59
C ALA A 12 -23.18 -8.64 -2.14
N ALA A 13 -23.49 -7.72 -3.04
CA ALA A 13 -24.40 -6.61 -2.74
C ALA A 13 -25.87 -7.02 -2.88
N ASN A 14 -26.17 -7.85 -3.88
CA ASN A 14 -27.51 -8.27 -4.30
C ASN A 14 -27.63 -9.80 -4.44
N GLY A 15 -26.78 -10.56 -3.73
CA GLY A 15 -26.78 -12.03 -3.78
C GLY A 15 -26.13 -12.63 -5.03
N GLU A 16 -25.46 -11.82 -5.85
CA GLU A 16 -24.68 -12.27 -6.99
C GLU A 16 -23.53 -13.21 -6.57
N SER A 17 -23.20 -14.16 -7.43
CA SER A 17 -22.01 -14.97 -7.22
C SER A 17 -20.75 -14.11 -7.42
N PRO A 18 -19.59 -14.49 -6.83
CA PRO A 18 -18.34 -13.78 -7.05
C PRO A 18 -17.92 -13.66 -8.53
N ALA A 19 -18.40 -14.54 -9.41
CA ALA A 19 -18.11 -14.50 -10.85
C ALA A 19 -18.97 -13.49 -11.61
N GLU A 20 -20.15 -13.19 -11.09
CA GLU A 20 -21.09 -12.18 -11.62
C GLU A 20 -20.84 -10.80 -10.99
N GLY A 21 -20.10 -10.77 -9.88
CA GLY A 21 -19.64 -9.56 -9.23
C GLY A 21 -18.80 -8.66 -10.13
N ARG A 22 -18.93 -7.34 -9.92
CA ARG A 22 -18.15 -6.33 -10.66
C ARG A 22 -16.72 -6.16 -10.16
N GLN A 23 -16.41 -6.72 -8.99
CA GLN A 23 -15.09 -6.65 -8.37
C GLN A 23 -14.09 -7.48 -9.18
N PRO A 24 -12.87 -6.97 -9.41
CA PRO A 24 -11.85 -7.75 -10.10
C PRO A 24 -11.52 -8.99 -9.28
N GLN A 25 -11.04 -10.02 -9.98
CA GLN A 25 -10.47 -11.18 -9.33
C GLN A 25 -9.31 -10.74 -8.41
N PRO A 26 -9.16 -11.37 -7.23
CA PRO A 26 -8.00 -11.16 -6.38
C PRO A 26 -6.68 -11.14 -7.15
N PRO A 27 -5.81 -10.13 -6.91
CA PRO A 27 -4.61 -9.94 -7.69
C PRO A 27 -3.69 -11.15 -7.59
N MET A 28 -3.04 -11.50 -8.70
CA MET A 28 -1.96 -12.48 -8.70
C MET A 28 -0.65 -11.73 -8.47
N LEU A 29 0.06 -12.06 -7.38
CA LEU A 29 1.35 -11.47 -7.09
C LEU A 29 2.40 -12.01 -8.08
N PRO A 30 3.11 -11.15 -8.81
CA PRO A 30 4.03 -11.56 -9.86
C PRO A 30 5.22 -12.32 -9.30
N ASP A 31 5.85 -13.16 -10.15
CA ASP A 31 7.03 -13.98 -9.83
C ASP A 31 6.84 -15.06 -8.75
N PHE A 32 5.61 -15.28 -8.24
CA PHE A 32 5.31 -16.28 -7.21
C PHE A 32 4.20 -17.24 -7.65
N ALA A 33 4.34 -18.52 -7.30
CA ALA A 33 3.36 -19.55 -7.68
C ALA A 33 2.03 -19.38 -6.95
N VAL A 34 0.95 -19.98 -7.47
CA VAL A 34 -0.42 -19.79 -6.96
C VAL A 34 -0.57 -20.36 -5.54
N GLU A 35 0.14 -21.43 -5.25
CA GLU A 35 0.19 -22.14 -3.96
C GLU A 35 1.17 -21.49 -2.97
N GLN A 36 1.98 -20.53 -3.42
CA GLN A 36 3.03 -19.94 -2.58
C GLN A 36 2.45 -18.88 -1.63
N GLY A 37 2.51 -19.18 -0.33
CA GLY A 37 2.14 -18.26 0.75
C GLY A 37 3.20 -17.20 1.09
N PRO A 38 2.84 -16.17 1.88
CA PRO A 38 3.78 -15.13 2.28
C PRO A 38 4.88 -15.68 3.19
N ALA A 39 6.12 -15.26 2.93
CA ALA A 39 7.27 -15.58 3.78
C ALA A 39 7.17 -14.86 5.14
N LEU A 40 6.62 -13.65 5.16
CA LEU A 40 6.43 -12.79 6.33
C LEU A 40 5.04 -12.15 6.32
N HIS A 41 4.42 -12.04 7.50
CA HIS A 41 3.14 -11.37 7.68
C HIS A 41 3.09 -10.74 9.07
N ILE A 42 2.53 -9.52 9.13
CA ILE A 42 2.09 -8.84 10.35
C ILE A 42 0.70 -8.26 10.14
N MET A 43 -0.02 -8.08 11.25
CA MET A 43 -1.31 -7.41 11.30
C MET A 43 -1.29 -6.43 12.48
N GLN A 44 -1.83 -5.23 12.27
CA GLN A 44 -2.11 -4.29 13.35
C GLN A 44 -3.51 -3.70 13.21
N HIS A 45 -4.17 -3.52 14.36
CA HIS A 45 -5.50 -2.94 14.46
C HIS A 45 -5.42 -1.42 14.55
N PHE A 46 -5.98 -0.71 13.59
CA PHE A 46 -6.05 0.73 13.55
C PHE A 46 -7.43 1.17 14.03
N VAL A 47 -7.47 2.02 15.06
CA VAL A 47 -8.72 2.56 15.62
C VAL A 47 -9.12 3.79 14.80
N CYS A 48 -9.43 3.56 13.53
CA CYS A 48 -9.92 4.56 12.58
C CYS A 48 -10.66 3.88 11.42
N SER A 49 -11.37 4.68 10.63
CA SER A 49 -11.98 4.21 9.38
C SER A 49 -10.92 3.81 8.34
N VAL A 50 -11.35 3.02 7.35
CA VAL A 50 -10.49 2.59 6.22
C VAL A 50 -9.91 3.77 5.46
N ASP A 51 -10.69 4.84 5.27
CA ASP A 51 -10.21 6.01 4.55
C ASP A 51 -9.11 6.72 5.30
N HIS A 52 -9.22 6.83 6.62
CA HIS A 52 -8.19 7.43 7.45
C HIS A 52 -6.89 6.58 7.40
N ALA A 53 -7.02 5.26 7.55
CA ALA A 53 -5.87 4.35 7.44
C ALA A 53 -5.20 4.43 6.06
N ALA A 54 -5.99 4.45 4.98
CA ALA A 54 -5.49 4.56 3.61
C ALA A 54 -4.72 5.86 3.39
N LEU A 55 -5.30 7.00 3.79
CA LEU A 55 -4.64 8.30 3.65
C LEU A 55 -3.32 8.37 4.42
N GLY A 56 -3.30 7.89 5.67
CA GLY A 56 -2.09 7.86 6.50
C GLY A 56 -0.96 7.01 5.92
N LEU A 57 -1.29 5.90 5.26
CA LEU A 57 -0.32 4.96 4.68
C LEU A 57 0.09 5.29 3.23
N MET A 58 -0.67 6.14 2.52
CA MET A 58 -0.39 6.51 1.13
C MET A 58 0.56 7.69 0.98
N ASP A 59 0.64 8.57 1.99
CA ASP A 59 1.47 9.76 1.92
C ASP A 59 2.96 9.42 1.85
N PRO A 60 3.69 9.78 0.77
CA PRO A 60 5.11 9.46 0.69
C PRO A 60 6.00 10.43 1.49
N THR A 61 5.45 11.53 2.04
CA THR A 61 6.20 12.56 2.78
C THR A 61 6.40 12.19 4.25
N HIS A 62 5.44 11.51 4.90
CA HIS A 62 5.53 11.12 6.31
C HIS A 62 6.78 10.31 6.63
N ALA A 63 7.30 9.54 5.68
CA ALA A 63 8.43 8.63 5.91
C ALA A 63 9.70 9.32 6.43
N ALA A 64 9.87 10.64 6.22
CA ALA A 64 10.98 11.40 6.78
C ALA A 64 10.80 11.75 8.26
N PHE A 65 9.57 11.81 8.75
CA PHE A 65 9.20 12.31 10.08
C PHE A 65 8.69 11.22 11.02
N VAL A 66 8.00 10.21 10.48
CA VAL A 66 7.37 9.13 11.25
C VAL A 66 8.35 7.97 11.47
N HIS A 67 9.13 7.61 10.44
CA HIS A 67 10.07 6.49 10.49
C HIS A 67 11.46 6.87 10.96
N THR A 68 11.56 7.31 12.22
CA THR A 68 12.81 7.77 12.83
C THR A 68 13.63 6.68 13.49
N SER A 69 13.22 5.41 13.35
CA SER A 69 13.96 4.25 13.86
C SER A 69 15.42 4.28 13.42
N TRP A 70 16.31 3.90 14.34
CA TRP A 70 17.76 3.99 14.12
C TRP A 70 18.26 3.16 12.93
N TRP A 71 17.56 2.08 12.60
CA TRP A 71 17.86 1.17 11.49
C TRP A 71 17.27 1.59 10.13
N PHE A 72 16.57 2.72 10.05
CA PHE A 72 15.97 3.20 8.79
C PHE A 72 16.40 4.63 8.45
N LYS A 73 15.81 5.64 9.09
CA LYS A 73 16.08 7.06 8.87
C LYS A 73 16.16 7.83 10.19
N LYS A 74 17.14 7.51 11.04
CA LYS A 74 17.42 8.31 12.24
C LYS A 74 17.81 9.73 11.82
N ASN A 75 17.10 10.74 12.32
CA ASN A 75 17.41 12.16 12.10
C ASN A 75 17.49 12.54 10.62
N ALA A 76 16.37 12.51 9.89
CA ALA A 76 16.29 13.02 8.53
C ALA A 76 16.53 14.54 8.48
N ALA A 77 17.78 14.98 8.64
CA ALA A 77 18.19 16.38 8.69
C ALA A 77 18.15 17.06 7.31
N LYS A 78 18.00 16.27 6.23
CA LYS A 78 17.98 16.76 4.85
C LYS A 78 16.90 16.06 4.04
N LEU A 79 15.85 16.80 3.72
CA LEU A 79 14.84 16.38 2.75
C LEU A 79 15.43 16.41 1.34
N ARG A 80 15.16 15.38 0.54
CA ARG A 80 15.60 15.30 -0.85
C ARG A 80 14.39 15.43 -1.77
N PRO A 81 14.53 16.15 -2.90
CA PRO A 81 13.47 16.17 -3.90
C PRO A 81 13.31 14.78 -4.50
N LYS A 82 12.07 14.30 -4.53
CA LYS A 82 11.66 13.07 -5.21
C LYS A 82 10.72 13.43 -6.35
N ARG A 83 10.83 12.66 -7.43
CA ARG A 83 9.97 12.75 -8.61
C ARG A 83 9.60 11.33 -9.00
N GLN A 84 8.31 11.08 -9.17
CA GLN A 84 7.83 9.76 -9.59
C GLN A 84 6.69 9.92 -10.59
N LEU A 85 6.70 9.08 -11.62
CA LEU A 85 5.63 9.00 -12.60
C LEU A 85 4.53 8.09 -12.07
N PHE A 86 3.28 8.54 -12.21
CA PHE A 86 2.11 7.79 -11.84
C PHE A 86 1.15 7.67 -13.03
N GLU A 87 0.51 6.52 -13.16
CA GLU A 87 -0.43 6.19 -14.23
C GLU A 87 -1.67 5.48 -13.67
N PRO A 88 -2.85 5.60 -14.32
CA PRO A 88 -4.02 4.81 -13.95
C PRO A 88 -3.73 3.31 -14.10
N SER A 89 -4.23 2.51 -13.17
CA SER A 89 -4.05 1.05 -13.16
C SER A 89 -5.29 0.37 -12.59
N GLU A 90 -6.03 -0.39 -13.42
CA GLU A 90 -7.23 -1.13 -12.99
C GLU A 90 -8.19 -0.25 -12.15
N LEU A 91 -8.50 -0.65 -10.91
CA LEU A 91 -9.29 0.11 -9.92
C LEU A 91 -8.45 1.06 -9.05
N GLY A 92 -7.36 1.58 -9.58
CA GLY A 92 -6.51 2.54 -8.88
C GLY A 92 -5.40 3.14 -9.72
N TRP A 93 -4.18 3.17 -9.21
CA TRP A 93 -3.04 3.82 -9.87
C TRP A 93 -1.73 3.10 -9.55
N ALA A 94 -0.75 3.25 -10.43
CA ALA A 94 0.58 2.71 -10.25
C ALA A 94 1.60 3.85 -10.19
N MET A 95 2.51 3.79 -9.21
CA MET A 95 3.82 4.41 -9.34
C MET A 95 4.60 3.55 -10.34
N VAL A 96 4.86 4.11 -11.51
CA VAL A 96 5.45 3.40 -12.64
C VAL A 96 6.81 2.83 -12.27
N ARG A 97 7.13 1.68 -12.86
CA ARG A 97 8.36 0.96 -12.61
C ARG A 97 9.58 1.85 -12.80
N HIS A 98 10.39 1.97 -11.75
CA HIS A 98 11.60 2.79 -11.75
C HIS A 98 12.75 2.08 -11.03
N LYS A 99 13.98 2.50 -11.34
CA LYS A 99 15.18 1.93 -10.72
C LYS A 99 15.31 2.41 -9.26
N LEU A 100 15.64 1.48 -8.38
CA LEU A 100 16.01 1.80 -7.01
C LEU A 100 17.49 2.20 -6.93
N PRO A 101 17.88 3.12 -6.03
CA PRO A 101 19.26 3.53 -5.88
C PRO A 101 20.14 2.34 -5.44
N PRO A 102 21.29 2.09 -6.11
CA PRO A 102 22.15 0.92 -5.84
C PRO A 102 22.87 0.98 -4.49
N GLN A 103 22.77 2.11 -3.78
CA GLN A 103 23.52 2.39 -2.56
C GLN A 103 22.97 1.69 -1.32
N ASN A 104 21.71 1.21 -1.35
CA ASN A 104 21.13 0.51 -0.21
C ASN A 104 21.56 -0.96 -0.20
N ILE A 105 22.29 -1.37 0.84
CA ILE A 105 22.85 -2.73 1.01
C ILE A 105 21.75 -3.80 0.93
N ALA A 106 20.54 -3.50 1.42
CA ALA A 106 19.42 -4.43 1.34
C ALA A 106 19.04 -4.79 -0.10
N TYR A 107 19.15 -3.87 -1.06
CA TYR A 107 18.82 -4.12 -2.46
C TYR A 107 19.92 -4.89 -3.20
N LYS A 108 21.18 -4.85 -2.75
CA LYS A 108 22.26 -5.66 -3.35
C LYS A 108 21.99 -7.16 -3.26
N LEU A 109 21.23 -7.58 -2.25
CA LEU A 109 20.81 -8.98 -2.10
C LEU A 109 19.87 -9.42 -3.23
N LEU A 110 19.19 -8.50 -3.90
CA LEU A 110 18.29 -8.79 -5.03
C LEU A 110 19.03 -8.94 -6.37
N GLY A 111 20.33 -8.65 -6.39
CA GLY A 111 21.16 -8.63 -7.60
C GLY A 111 21.30 -7.23 -8.18
N ASP A 112 21.39 -7.18 -9.50
CA ASP A 112 21.60 -5.98 -10.30
C ASP A 112 20.29 -5.44 -10.87
N ASP A 113 20.31 -4.20 -11.35
CA ASP A 113 19.17 -3.53 -12.02
C ASP A 113 17.85 -3.61 -11.25
N VAL A 114 17.93 -3.44 -9.92
CA VAL A 114 16.75 -3.51 -9.06
C VAL A 114 15.75 -2.41 -9.42
N THR A 115 14.53 -2.83 -9.76
CA THR A 115 13.40 -1.95 -10.05
C THR A 115 12.29 -2.15 -9.04
N THR A 116 11.48 -1.11 -8.81
CA THR A 116 10.27 -1.20 -8.00
C THR A 116 9.09 -0.60 -8.75
N GLU A 117 7.92 -1.16 -8.54
CA GLU A 117 6.64 -0.67 -9.00
C GLU A 117 5.64 -0.82 -7.85
N ILE A 118 4.84 0.21 -7.60
CA ILE A 118 3.87 0.21 -6.50
C ILE A 118 2.49 0.49 -7.06
N ARG A 119 1.56 -0.44 -6.90
CA ARG A 119 0.16 -0.28 -7.30
C ARG A 119 -0.71 -0.08 -6.07
N TYR A 120 -1.61 0.88 -6.16
CA TYR A 120 -2.69 1.10 -5.22
C TYR A 120 -4.00 0.76 -5.93
N MET A 121 -4.88 0.01 -5.29
CA MET A 121 -6.18 -0.35 -5.85
C MET A 121 -7.25 -0.39 -4.77
N LEU A 122 -8.48 -0.04 -5.15
CA LEU A 122 -9.65 -0.40 -4.35
C LEU A 122 -9.73 -1.94 -4.19
N PRO A 123 -10.25 -2.45 -3.05
CA PRO A 123 -10.86 -1.71 -1.94
C PRO A 123 -9.88 -1.21 -0.86
N GLY A 124 -8.57 -1.37 -1.02
CA GLY A 124 -7.58 -1.03 0.01
C GLY A 124 -6.30 -1.85 -0.09
N LEU A 125 -5.86 -2.16 -1.31
CA LEU A 125 -4.67 -2.97 -1.56
C LEU A 125 -3.54 -2.08 -2.06
N ARG A 126 -2.34 -2.30 -1.53
CA ARG A 126 -1.10 -1.74 -2.03
C ARG A 126 -0.15 -2.89 -2.34
N ILE A 127 0.23 -3.04 -3.59
CA ILE A 127 1.15 -4.09 -4.07
C ILE A 127 2.44 -3.42 -4.49
N GLU A 128 3.54 -3.75 -3.83
CA GLU A 128 4.88 -3.29 -4.16
C GLU A 128 5.69 -4.45 -4.70
N HIS A 129 6.06 -4.38 -5.98
CA HIS A 129 6.88 -5.39 -6.65
C HIS A 129 8.29 -4.87 -6.84
N ILE A 130 9.23 -5.46 -6.11
CA ILE A 130 10.66 -5.20 -6.25
C ILE A 130 11.29 -6.37 -7.00
N LYS A 131 11.92 -6.08 -8.13
CA LYS A 131 12.53 -7.09 -9.01
C LYS A 131 13.98 -6.74 -9.28
N GLY A 132 14.90 -7.61 -8.90
CA GLY A 132 16.31 -7.57 -9.29
C GLY A 132 16.67 -8.74 -10.22
N SER A 133 17.92 -8.78 -10.69
CA SER A 133 18.40 -9.82 -11.60
C SER A 133 18.43 -11.23 -11.00
N LYS A 134 18.51 -11.35 -9.67
CA LYS A 134 18.59 -12.65 -8.97
C LYS A 134 17.31 -13.02 -8.24
N HIS A 135 16.64 -12.03 -7.65
CA HIS A 135 15.54 -12.28 -6.74
C HIS A 135 14.44 -11.21 -6.82
N SER A 136 13.23 -11.61 -6.46
CA SER A 136 12.04 -10.76 -6.40
C SER A 136 11.45 -10.75 -4.99
N VAL A 137 10.89 -9.60 -4.61
CA VAL A 137 10.08 -9.41 -3.41
C VAL A 137 8.78 -8.75 -3.82
N VAL A 138 7.66 -9.28 -3.34
CA VAL A 138 6.36 -8.61 -3.46
C VAL A 138 5.82 -8.35 -2.06
N GLY A 139 5.58 -7.09 -1.74
CA GLY A 139 4.85 -6.67 -0.55
C GLY A 139 3.39 -6.40 -0.89
N LEU A 140 2.47 -7.03 -0.16
CA LEU A 140 1.04 -6.70 -0.17
C LEU A 140 0.68 -6.07 1.17
N THR A 141 0.19 -4.83 1.13
CA THR A 141 -0.54 -4.24 2.24
C THR A 141 -2.02 -4.31 1.93
N SER A 142 -2.82 -4.85 2.84
CA SER A 142 -4.28 -4.80 2.78
C SER A 142 -4.83 -3.98 3.95
N ILE A 143 -5.76 -3.09 3.64
CA ILE A 143 -6.50 -2.26 4.58
C ILE A 143 -7.94 -2.77 4.59
N THR A 144 -8.30 -3.54 5.61
CA THR A 144 -9.57 -4.27 5.67
C THR A 144 -10.48 -3.65 6.74
N PRO A 145 -11.69 -3.18 6.40
CA PRO A 145 -12.64 -2.69 7.40
C PRO A 145 -13.10 -3.84 8.29
N VAL A 146 -13.11 -3.63 9.61
CA VAL A 146 -13.76 -4.51 10.59
C VAL A 146 -15.07 -3.90 11.06
N SER A 147 -15.07 -2.60 11.29
CA SER A 147 -16.26 -1.77 11.55
C SER A 147 -16.08 -0.40 10.89
N GLU A 148 -16.99 0.55 11.16
CA GLU A 148 -16.88 1.92 10.67
C GLU A 148 -15.62 2.64 11.18
N ASP A 149 -15.23 2.35 12.43
CA ASP A 149 -14.12 3.00 13.15
C ASP A 149 -12.95 2.06 13.47
N GLU A 150 -12.99 0.82 12.97
CA GLU A 150 -11.92 -0.16 13.17
C GLU A 150 -11.47 -0.77 11.85
N THR A 151 -10.17 -0.76 11.63
CA THR A 151 -9.52 -1.23 10.41
C THR A 151 -8.35 -2.15 10.75
N GLU A 152 -8.27 -3.32 10.10
CA GLU A 152 -7.09 -4.16 10.15
C GLU A 152 -6.14 -3.81 9.01
N VAL A 153 -4.89 -3.46 9.34
CA VAL A 153 -3.82 -3.28 8.36
C VAL A 153 -2.91 -4.48 8.41
N ARG A 154 -2.83 -5.23 7.31
CA ARG A 154 -1.95 -6.40 7.17
C ARG A 154 -0.85 -6.07 6.18
N GLN A 155 0.39 -6.37 6.54
CA GLN A 155 1.54 -6.31 5.64
C GLN A 155 2.10 -7.72 5.46
N MET A 156 2.18 -8.15 4.21
CA MET A 156 2.56 -9.50 3.80
C MET A 156 3.65 -9.41 2.75
N PHE A 157 4.65 -10.28 2.84
CA PHE A 157 5.77 -10.29 1.90
C PHE A 157 6.03 -11.69 1.38
N TRP A 158 6.10 -11.78 0.05
CA TRP A 158 6.64 -12.92 -0.67
C TRP A 158 8.06 -12.57 -1.10
N ALA A 159 8.97 -13.51 -0.94
CA ALA A 159 10.38 -13.32 -1.26
C ALA A 159 10.90 -14.60 -1.91
N SER A 160 11.59 -14.48 -3.04
CA SER A 160 12.22 -15.63 -3.70
C SER A 160 13.51 -16.09 -3.01
N MET A 161 13.95 -15.39 -1.97
CA MET A 161 15.15 -15.69 -1.20
C MET A 161 14.85 -16.72 -0.10
N GLY A 162 15.48 -17.89 -0.17
CA GLY A 162 15.26 -18.98 0.80
C GLY A 162 15.79 -18.73 2.22
N TRP A 163 16.70 -17.75 2.41
CA TRP A 163 17.33 -17.47 3.72
C TRP A 163 16.49 -16.58 4.65
N THR A 164 15.29 -16.15 4.23
CA THR A 164 14.40 -15.32 5.07
C THR A 164 13.84 -16.05 6.28
N GLY A 165 13.89 -17.39 6.28
CA GLY A 165 13.36 -18.26 7.34
C GLY A 165 13.96 -18.02 8.73
N PRO A 166 15.28 -18.15 8.94
CA PRO A 166 15.90 -18.00 10.27
C PRO A 166 15.75 -16.60 10.89
N PHE A 167 15.71 -15.55 10.07
CA PHE A 167 15.59 -14.17 10.54
C PHE A 167 14.13 -13.69 10.69
N LYS A 168 13.16 -14.54 10.35
CA LYS A 168 11.73 -14.24 10.40
C LYS A 168 11.25 -13.60 11.72
N PRO A 169 11.61 -14.07 12.93
CA PRO A 169 11.15 -13.43 14.17
C PRO A 169 11.68 -12.00 14.32
N LEU A 170 12.95 -11.76 14.00
CA LEU A 170 13.55 -10.42 14.06
C LEU A 170 12.91 -9.49 13.03
N ILE A 171 12.78 -9.94 11.77
CA ILE A 171 12.17 -9.14 10.70
C ILE A 171 10.72 -8.79 11.07
N ARG A 172 9.95 -9.77 11.58
CA ARG A 172 8.58 -9.55 12.06
C ARG A 172 8.52 -8.50 13.18
N HIS A 173 9.44 -8.52 14.13
CA HIS A 173 9.51 -7.52 15.18
C HIS A 173 9.77 -6.12 14.60
N LEU A 174 10.76 -5.97 13.73
CA LEU A 174 11.10 -4.70 13.10
C LEU A 174 9.94 -4.13 12.27
N MET A 175 9.24 -4.99 11.51
CA MET A 175 8.06 -4.59 10.74
C MET A 175 6.91 -4.13 11.67
N ASN A 176 6.68 -4.81 12.80
CA ASN A 176 5.66 -4.39 13.76
C ASN A 176 5.99 -3.02 14.38
N VAL A 177 7.25 -2.76 14.70
CA VAL A 177 7.67 -1.45 15.21
C VAL A 177 7.47 -0.37 14.15
N PHE A 178 7.80 -0.67 12.88
CA PHE A 178 7.65 0.25 11.76
C PHE A 178 6.18 0.61 11.52
N LEU A 179 5.30 -0.39 11.33
CA LEU A 179 3.86 -0.16 11.15
C LEU A 179 3.22 0.47 12.39
N GLY A 180 3.75 0.17 13.58
CA GLY A 180 3.30 0.75 14.85
C GLY A 180 3.57 2.25 14.95
N GLN A 181 4.57 2.78 14.23
CA GLN A 181 4.79 4.22 14.13
C GLN A 181 3.67 4.89 13.33
N ASP A 182 3.32 4.34 12.17
CA ASP A 182 2.23 4.82 11.33
C ASP A 182 0.90 4.79 12.07
N ARG A 183 0.61 3.66 12.73
CA ARG A 183 -0.58 3.48 13.55
C ARG A 183 -0.75 4.58 14.58
N ARG A 184 0.33 4.93 15.30
CA ARG A 184 0.27 5.99 16.32
C ARG A 184 -0.05 7.35 15.72
N VAL A 185 0.55 7.69 14.59
CA VAL A 185 0.29 8.97 13.92
C VAL A 185 -1.14 9.05 13.40
N VAL A 186 -1.66 7.98 12.82
CA VAL A 186 -3.06 7.89 12.38
C VAL A 186 -4.04 8.06 13.55
N ILE A 187 -3.77 7.46 14.70
CA ILE A 187 -4.61 7.65 15.90
C ILE A 187 -4.56 9.11 16.37
N LEU A 188 -3.38 9.74 16.44
CA LEU A 188 -3.23 11.15 16.81
C LEU A 188 -3.92 12.08 15.80
N GLN A 189 -3.89 11.75 14.51
CA GLN A 189 -4.62 12.50 13.48
C GLN A 189 -6.13 12.42 13.71
N ARG A 190 -6.66 11.23 14.03
CA ARG A 190 -8.08 11.05 14.38
C ARG A 190 -8.47 11.92 15.58
N GLU A 191 -7.71 11.86 16.67
CA GLU A 191 -7.94 12.69 17.87
C GLU A 191 -7.93 14.18 17.53
N GLY A 192 -6.98 14.62 16.69
CA GLY A 192 -6.90 16.00 16.23
C GLY A 192 -8.10 16.46 15.40
N LEU A 193 -8.75 15.57 14.65
CA LEU A 193 -9.93 15.89 13.83
C LEU A 193 -11.18 16.16 14.66
N GLU A 194 -11.25 15.71 15.91
CA GLU A 194 -12.37 16.01 16.83
C GLU A 194 -12.51 17.53 17.07
N TYR A 195 -11.41 18.27 16.96
CA TYR A 195 -11.38 19.73 17.10
C TYR A 195 -11.74 20.48 15.81
N ASN A 196 -12.11 19.76 14.74
CA ASN A 196 -12.49 20.31 13.43
C ASN A 196 -11.51 21.38 12.88
N PRO A 197 -10.20 21.08 12.79
CA PRO A 197 -9.22 22.02 12.30
C PRO A 197 -9.44 22.29 10.80
N LYS A 198 -9.05 23.48 10.33
CA LYS A 198 -8.98 23.75 8.89
C LYS A 198 -7.91 22.87 8.25
N LEU A 199 -8.35 21.93 7.42
CA LEU A 199 -7.45 21.04 6.69
C LEU A 199 -6.93 21.72 5.42
N MET A 200 -5.68 21.43 5.06
CA MET A 200 -5.03 21.92 3.85
C MET A 200 -4.35 20.73 3.15
N LEU A 201 -4.58 20.63 1.84
CA LEU A 201 -3.87 19.66 1.01
C LEU A 201 -2.66 20.34 0.35
N ILE A 202 -1.52 19.69 0.44
CA ILE A 202 -0.28 20.05 -0.24
C ILE A 202 -0.30 19.45 -1.64
N ASN A 203 -0.12 20.30 -2.65
CA ASN A 203 -0.09 19.87 -4.04
C ASN A 203 1.05 18.87 -4.29
N ASP A 204 0.80 17.97 -5.24
CA ASP A 204 1.59 16.77 -5.54
C ASP A 204 1.66 15.74 -4.40
N ALA A 205 2.05 16.12 -3.17
CA ALA A 205 2.15 15.22 -2.02
C ALA A 205 0.82 14.49 -1.71
N ASP A 206 -0.29 15.23 -1.63
CA ASP A 206 -1.61 14.68 -1.28
C ASP A 206 -2.43 14.26 -2.51
N THR A 207 -1.82 14.19 -3.69
CA THR A 207 -2.54 13.83 -4.93
C THR A 207 -3.05 12.39 -4.89
N GLN A 208 -2.29 11.48 -4.29
CA GLN A 208 -2.71 10.09 -4.12
C GLN A 208 -3.95 9.98 -3.23
N GLY A 209 -4.02 10.74 -2.14
CA GLY A 209 -5.22 10.80 -1.28
C GLY A 209 -6.45 11.37 -2.00
N ARG A 210 -6.25 12.35 -2.89
CA ARG A 210 -7.33 12.85 -3.77
C ARG A 210 -7.81 11.79 -4.75
N TRP A 211 -6.89 11.03 -5.36
CA TRP A 211 -7.24 9.93 -6.26
C TRP A 211 -8.02 8.83 -5.55
N TRP A 212 -7.62 8.45 -4.33
CA TRP A 212 -8.37 7.50 -3.50
C TRP A 212 -9.86 7.89 -3.39
N MET A 213 -10.14 9.13 -2.98
CA MET A 213 -11.51 9.62 -2.84
C MET A 213 -12.24 9.73 -4.19
N GLN A 214 -11.53 10.11 -5.25
CA GLN A 214 -12.09 10.19 -6.60
C GLN A 214 -12.49 8.81 -7.13
N LEU A 215 -11.67 7.79 -6.89
CA LEU A 215 -11.91 6.41 -7.28
C LEU A 215 -13.10 5.82 -6.54
N LYS A 216 -13.20 6.03 -5.21
CA LYS A 216 -14.37 5.59 -4.45
C LYS A 216 -15.67 6.22 -4.96
N ARG A 217 -15.66 7.53 -5.23
CA ARG A 217 -16.82 8.24 -5.80
C ARG A 217 -17.22 7.67 -7.16
N GLU A 218 -16.25 7.48 -8.05
CA GLU A 218 -16.47 6.94 -9.38
C GLU A 218 -16.93 5.48 -9.35
N TRP A 219 -16.39 4.67 -8.44
CA TRP A 219 -16.88 3.31 -8.20
C TRP A 219 -18.36 3.32 -7.83
N SER A 220 -18.76 4.11 -6.82
CA SER A 220 -20.16 4.22 -6.40
C SER A 220 -21.06 4.79 -7.49
N ALA A 221 -20.62 5.81 -8.23
CA ALA A 221 -21.38 6.43 -9.32
C ALA A 221 -21.61 5.43 -10.48
N SER A 222 -20.55 4.74 -10.93
CA SER A 222 -20.65 3.74 -11.98
C SER A 222 -21.55 2.56 -11.60
N GLN A 223 -21.67 2.26 -10.30
CA GLN A 223 -22.63 1.27 -9.78
C GLN A 223 -24.06 1.79 -9.85
N ALA A 224 -24.31 2.99 -9.32
CA ALA A 224 -25.64 3.60 -9.35
C ALA A 224 -26.18 3.80 -10.79
N GLU A 225 -25.29 4.11 -11.73
CA GLU A 225 -25.62 4.35 -13.15
C GLU A 225 -25.65 3.06 -13.99
N GLY A 226 -25.30 1.90 -13.43
CA GLY A 226 -25.28 0.63 -14.18
C GLY A 226 -24.25 0.59 -15.33
N ARG A 227 -23.21 1.42 -15.28
CA ARG A 227 -22.18 1.53 -16.31
C ARG A 227 -20.86 0.90 -15.89
N ALA A 228 -20.01 0.61 -16.87
CA ALA A 228 -18.64 0.21 -16.60
C ALA A 228 -17.89 1.30 -15.81
N PHE A 229 -17.03 0.87 -14.89
CA PHE A 229 -16.14 1.75 -14.15
C PHE A 229 -15.13 2.37 -15.11
N VAL A 230 -14.95 3.69 -15.06
CA VAL A 230 -13.94 4.39 -15.86
C VAL A 230 -12.94 5.01 -14.89
N ASN A 231 -11.69 4.53 -14.93
CA ASN A 231 -10.67 5.03 -14.02
C ASN A 231 -10.48 6.55 -14.20
N PRO A 232 -10.76 7.36 -13.17
CA PRO A 232 -10.75 8.81 -13.28
C PRO A 232 -9.33 9.41 -13.08
N VAL A 233 -8.35 8.58 -12.72
CA VAL A 233 -6.95 8.99 -12.54
C VAL A 233 -6.35 9.37 -13.89
N ARG A 234 -5.64 10.50 -13.91
CA ARG A 234 -4.86 10.95 -15.06
C ARG A 234 -3.37 10.82 -14.73
N GLY A 235 -2.65 10.15 -15.62
CA GLY A 235 -1.22 9.95 -15.46
C GLY A 235 -0.47 11.28 -15.37
N ARG A 236 0.44 11.39 -14.41
CA ARG A 236 1.26 12.59 -14.18
C ARG A 236 2.50 12.28 -13.37
N GLU A 237 3.51 13.12 -13.50
CA GLU A 237 4.62 13.16 -12.57
C GLU A 237 4.19 13.91 -11.29
N LEU A 238 4.49 13.32 -10.12
CA LEU A 238 4.32 13.97 -8.83
C LEU A 238 5.69 14.27 -8.22
N ARG A 239 5.79 15.40 -7.53
CA ARG A 239 7.05 15.90 -6.95
C ARG A 239 6.86 16.28 -5.49
N TRP A 240 7.76 15.83 -4.62
CA TRP A 240 7.68 16.12 -3.19
C TRP A 240 9.06 16.07 -2.52
N MET A 241 9.11 16.47 -1.24
CA MET A 241 10.31 16.45 -0.40
C MET A 241 10.20 15.34 0.66
N SER A 242 11.21 14.47 0.79
CA SER A 242 11.22 13.27 1.67
C SER A 242 12.62 12.73 1.95
#